data_AF-A0A424NBN3-F1
#
_entry.id   AF-A0A424NBN3-F1
#
_cell.length_a   1.000
_cell.length_b   1.000
_cell.length_c   1.000
_cell.angle_alpha   90.00
_cell.angle_beta   90.00
_cell.angle_gamma   90.00
#
_symmetry.space_group_name_H-M   'P 1'
#
loop_
_entity.id
_entity.type
_entity.pdbx_description
1 polymer ?
#
loop_
_entity_poly.entity_id
_entity_poly.type
_entity_poly.pdbx_seq_one_letter_code
_entity_poly.pdbx_strand_id
1 'polypeptide(L)'
;MANSKQKNLLVTTALPYGNGPLHIGHLLEHTQTDIWVRTNKMEGNNVLNFCADDAHGAPIMIKAKEEAQDPEQFTKGIQIEHLKTLNSFGIEHDHYHSTHSVENEELVNEIYNDLVKADLVYEKEILQLFDDQEKMFLADRYIKGTCPSCGAEDQYGDGCEVCGITYDAIDIKNPISALSGSEPSKKKTNQIFFNLNKCKDFLSGYLDDLIIQESVKNKLLEWLGGDLQDWNISRDKPYFGFKIPQHDDKYFYVWVDAPIGYIAASKYFCDKKKIDYLNLWGKDSNYEIHHFIGKDIIYFHGLFWPAMLNASRYKLPSSIHAHGFLSLNGEKMSKSKGTLISADKFAEVYEPDLLRFYFASKLNAKIDDIDLDLKDFVKKINSSLVGKLFNIASRLDGFLSKNSYQTSK
;
A
#
# COMPACT_ATOMS: atom_id res chain seq x y z
N MET A 1 25.36 -1.20 -29.03
CA MET A 1 24.42 -1.23 -27.88
C MET A 1 23.15 -0.58 -28.38
N ALA A 2 22.06 -1.35 -28.43
CA ALA A 2 20.88 -0.99 -29.19
C ALA A 2 20.27 0.33 -28.69
N ASN A 3 19.88 1.14 -29.65
CA ASN A 3 19.24 2.45 -29.53
C ASN A 3 17.81 2.29 -28.95
N SER A 4 17.67 1.77 -27.73
CA SER A 4 16.37 1.76 -27.05
C SER A 4 16.04 3.18 -26.66
N LYS A 5 14.96 3.73 -27.23
CA LYS A 5 14.43 5.04 -26.89
C LYS A 5 14.33 5.13 -25.36
N GLN A 6 15.08 6.08 -24.78
CA GLN A 6 15.08 6.34 -23.34
C GLN A 6 13.63 6.45 -22.83
N LYS A 7 13.28 5.67 -21.81
CA LYS A 7 11.94 5.70 -21.23
C LYS A 7 11.84 6.73 -20.11
N ASN A 8 10.65 7.29 -19.95
CA ASN A 8 10.24 8.06 -18.77
C ASN A 8 9.37 7.15 -17.90
N LEU A 9 9.83 6.87 -16.68
CA LEU A 9 9.21 5.91 -15.76
C LEU A 9 8.82 6.64 -14.49
N LEU A 10 7.55 6.55 -14.11
CA LEU A 10 7.06 6.97 -12.80
C LEU A 10 6.78 5.71 -12.01
N VAL A 11 7.46 5.54 -10.89
CA VAL A 11 7.39 4.35 -10.05
C VAL A 11 6.80 4.74 -8.71
N THR A 12 5.92 3.90 -8.17
CA THR A 12 5.45 4.03 -6.80
C THR A 12 5.56 2.70 -6.06
N THR A 13 5.72 2.81 -4.74
CA THR A 13 5.57 1.70 -3.78
C THR A 13 4.22 1.85 -3.06
N ALA A 14 3.62 0.79 -2.52
CA ALA A 14 2.41 0.94 -1.73
C ALA A 14 2.67 1.88 -0.54
N LEU A 15 1.66 2.66 -0.16
CA LEU A 15 1.79 3.63 0.92
C LEU A 15 1.73 2.89 2.26
N PRO A 16 2.80 2.83 3.06
CA PRO A 16 2.73 2.21 4.37
C PRO A 16 1.76 2.99 5.26
N TYR A 17 0.99 2.24 6.03
CA TYR A 17 -0.05 2.81 6.87
C TYR A 17 0.54 3.47 8.12
N GLY A 18 0.16 4.71 8.40
CA GLY A 18 0.75 5.58 9.43
C GLY A 18 0.33 5.26 10.87
N ASN A 19 0.12 3.98 11.21
CA ASN A 19 -0.36 3.55 12.54
C ASN A 19 0.67 2.81 13.40
N GLY A 20 1.89 2.67 12.92
CA GLY A 20 2.96 1.97 13.62
C GLY A 20 4.19 1.77 12.73
N PRO A 21 5.28 1.21 13.28
CA PRO A 21 6.56 1.10 12.59
C PRO A 21 6.54 0.10 11.43
N LEU A 22 7.45 0.30 10.47
CA LEU A 22 7.67 -0.65 9.39
C LEU A 22 8.20 -1.99 9.93
N HIS A 23 7.64 -3.09 9.43
CA HIS A 23 8.21 -4.43 9.56
C HIS A 23 8.94 -4.88 8.30
N ILE A 24 9.74 -5.95 8.42
CA ILE A 24 10.54 -6.51 7.32
C ILE A 24 9.71 -6.94 6.10
N GLY A 25 8.41 -7.21 6.27
CA GLY A 25 7.48 -7.42 5.16
C GLY A 25 7.33 -6.20 4.23
N HIS A 26 7.31 -4.97 4.76
CA HIS A 26 7.29 -3.76 3.92
C HIS A 26 8.61 -3.62 3.15
N LEU A 27 9.72 -3.99 3.78
CA LEU A 27 11.02 -3.94 3.14
C LEU A 27 11.15 -4.89 1.95
N LEU A 28 10.35 -5.95 1.87
CA LEU A 28 10.30 -6.79 0.67
C LEU A 28 9.87 -5.96 -0.55
N GLU A 29 8.76 -5.23 -0.42
CA GLU A 29 8.20 -4.39 -1.48
C GLU A 29 9.14 -3.23 -1.84
N HIS A 30 9.60 -2.49 -0.82
CA HIS A 30 10.50 -1.37 -1.05
C HIS A 30 11.86 -1.80 -1.62
N THR A 31 12.40 -2.95 -1.19
CA THR A 31 13.64 -3.49 -1.77
C THR A 31 13.45 -3.88 -3.23
N GLN A 32 12.35 -4.57 -3.55
CA GLN A 32 12.04 -4.94 -4.94
C GLN A 32 11.96 -3.69 -5.82
N THR A 33 11.23 -2.68 -5.35
CA THR A 33 11.02 -1.41 -6.06
C THR A 33 12.34 -0.67 -6.25
N ASP A 34 13.13 -0.50 -5.18
CA ASP A 34 14.39 0.24 -5.21
C ASP A 34 15.43 -0.43 -6.12
N ILE A 35 15.53 -1.77 -6.12
CA ILE A 35 16.40 -2.51 -7.05
C ILE A 35 15.98 -2.27 -8.50
N TRP A 36 14.68 -2.31 -8.79
CA TRP A 36 14.14 -2.08 -10.13
C TRP A 36 14.39 -0.65 -10.61
N VAL A 37 14.16 0.34 -9.73
CA VAL A 37 14.43 1.77 -9.98
C VAL A 37 15.92 1.98 -10.27
N ARG A 38 16.81 1.47 -9.43
CA ARG A 38 18.26 1.62 -9.60
C ARG A 38 18.74 0.97 -10.89
N THR A 39 18.21 -0.20 -11.24
CA THR A 39 18.55 -0.89 -12.49
C THR A 39 18.10 -0.08 -13.71
N ASN A 40 16.87 0.44 -13.73
CA ASN A 40 16.40 1.29 -14.82
C ASN A 40 17.19 2.60 -14.95
N LYS A 41 17.57 3.23 -13.82
CA LYS A 41 18.45 4.41 -13.82
C LYS A 41 19.83 4.05 -14.42
N MET A 42 20.40 2.87 -14.08
CA MET A 42 21.66 2.38 -14.65
C MET A 42 21.58 2.05 -16.15
N GLU A 43 20.41 1.63 -16.64
CA GLU A 43 20.14 1.42 -18.07
C GLU A 43 19.91 2.73 -18.85
N GLY A 44 19.93 3.88 -18.16
CA GLY A 44 19.80 5.20 -18.75
C GLY A 44 18.36 5.72 -18.86
N ASN A 45 17.36 5.00 -18.32
CA ASN A 45 15.99 5.50 -18.26
C ASN A 45 15.87 6.68 -17.29
N ASN A 46 14.95 7.59 -17.57
CA ASN A 46 14.58 8.66 -16.66
C ASN A 46 13.51 8.13 -15.69
N VAL A 47 13.87 7.95 -14.42
CA VAL A 47 13.01 7.32 -13.42
C VAL A 47 12.75 8.26 -12.26
N LEU A 48 11.48 8.49 -11.95
CA LEU A 48 11.03 9.18 -10.74
C LEU A 48 10.30 8.18 -9.84
N ASN A 49 10.74 8.04 -8.60
CA ASN A 49 10.20 7.12 -7.62
C ASN A 49 9.52 7.87 -6.46
N PHE A 50 8.23 7.63 -6.25
CA PHE A 50 7.42 8.33 -5.24
C PHE A 50 6.78 7.37 -4.25
N CYS A 51 6.69 7.79 -3.00
CA CYS A 51 5.91 7.12 -1.97
C CYS A 51 5.37 8.15 -0.97
N ALA A 52 4.59 7.71 0.01
CA ALA A 52 4.01 8.52 1.07
C ALA A 52 3.52 7.60 2.19
N ASP A 53 3.30 8.16 3.38
CA ASP A 53 2.50 7.48 4.39
C ASP A 53 1.00 7.62 4.10
N ASP A 54 0.27 6.52 4.24
CA ASP A 54 -1.19 6.54 4.32
C ASP A 54 -1.62 6.92 5.75
N ALA A 55 -2.04 8.17 5.91
CA ALA A 55 -2.22 8.84 7.20
C ALA A 55 -3.69 8.96 7.63
N HIS A 56 -4.68 8.38 6.94
CA HIS A 56 -6.09 8.53 7.31
C HIS A 56 -6.75 7.28 7.88
N GLY A 57 -7.82 7.51 8.65
CA GLY A 57 -8.76 6.48 9.05
C GLY A 57 -8.80 6.12 10.52
N ALA A 58 -9.82 5.35 10.87
CA ALA A 58 -10.13 4.99 12.25
C ALA A 58 -8.98 4.29 13.01
N PRO A 59 -8.20 3.35 12.43
CA PRO A 59 -7.10 2.74 13.17
C PRO A 59 -6.02 3.75 13.62
N ILE A 60 -5.78 4.80 12.84
CA ILE A 60 -4.88 5.89 13.23
C ILE A 60 -5.45 6.69 14.39
N MET A 61 -6.74 7.05 14.34
CA MET A 61 -7.40 7.74 15.46
C MET A 61 -7.31 6.95 16.75
N ILE A 62 -7.52 5.63 16.67
CA ILE A 62 -7.46 4.73 17.83
C ILE A 62 -6.04 4.69 18.39
N LYS A 63 -5.03 4.54 17.53
CA LYS A 63 -3.62 4.53 17.96
C LYS A 63 -3.17 5.86 18.56
N ALA A 64 -3.55 6.97 17.92
CA ALA A 64 -3.29 8.29 18.46
C ALA A 64 -3.96 8.50 19.84
N LYS A 65 -5.20 8.02 20.02
CA LYS A 65 -5.90 8.03 21.31
C LYS A 65 -5.20 7.16 22.37
N GLU A 66 -4.75 5.95 22.00
CA GLU A 66 -3.97 5.06 22.88
C GLU A 66 -2.66 5.72 23.35
N GLU A 67 -1.98 6.44 22.46
CA GLU A 67 -0.73 7.18 22.74
C GLU A 67 -0.96 8.58 23.33
N ALA A 68 -2.23 8.96 23.57
CA ALA A 68 -2.62 10.29 24.04
C ALA A 68 -2.07 11.46 23.18
N GLN A 69 -2.04 11.27 21.86
CA GLN A 69 -1.58 12.25 20.88
C GLN A 69 -2.72 12.67 19.92
N ASP A 70 -2.56 13.86 19.34
CA ASP A 70 -3.39 14.27 18.21
C ASP A 70 -3.03 13.42 16.96
N PRO A 71 -4.02 12.96 16.16
CA PRO A 71 -3.76 12.11 14.99
C PRO A 71 -2.78 12.70 13.96
N GLU A 72 -2.78 14.02 13.75
CA GLU A 72 -1.85 14.69 12.83
C GLU A 72 -0.42 14.64 13.39
N GLN A 73 -0.25 14.91 14.69
CA GLN A 73 1.05 14.83 15.34
C GLN A 73 1.58 13.39 15.38
N PHE A 74 0.71 12.43 15.67
CA PHE A 74 1.03 11.01 15.72
C PHE A 74 1.52 10.51 14.34
N THR A 75 0.74 10.73 13.28
CA THR A 75 1.10 10.29 11.92
C THR A 75 2.35 10.97 11.40
N LYS A 76 2.58 12.25 11.72
CA LYS A 76 3.83 12.94 11.40
C LYS A 76 5.04 12.32 12.10
N GLY A 77 4.89 11.88 13.35
CA GLY A 77 5.92 11.14 14.07
C GLY A 77 6.27 9.82 13.38
N ILE A 78 5.25 9.05 13.00
CA ILE A 78 5.40 7.79 12.27
C ILE A 78 6.08 8.00 10.91
N GLN A 79 5.70 9.05 10.16
CA GLN A 79 6.33 9.36 8.87
C GLN A 79 7.84 9.62 8.99
N ILE A 80 8.26 10.34 10.04
CA ILE A 80 9.69 10.59 10.31
C ILE A 80 10.41 9.28 10.62
N GLU A 81 9.78 8.39 11.40
CA GLU A 81 10.30 7.06 11.70
C GLU A 81 10.44 6.22 10.42
N HIS A 82 9.37 6.11 9.62
CA HIS A 82 9.38 5.39 8.34
C HIS A 82 10.50 5.86 7.43
N LEU A 83 10.65 7.16 7.23
CA LEU A 83 11.73 7.74 6.42
C LEU A 83 13.12 7.37 6.95
N LYS A 84 13.33 7.46 8.26
CA LYS A 84 14.59 7.07 8.89
C LYS A 84 14.88 5.59 8.68
N THR A 85 13.88 4.73 8.87
CA THR A 85 14.00 3.28 8.66
C THR A 85 14.29 2.96 7.21
N LEU A 86 13.56 3.51 6.24
CA LEU A 86 13.81 3.27 4.82
C LEU A 86 15.23 3.70 4.41
N ASN A 87 15.68 4.86 4.89
CA ASN A 87 17.03 5.36 4.65
C ASN A 87 18.11 4.43 5.25
N SER A 88 17.86 3.79 6.40
CA SER A 88 18.83 2.84 6.99
C SER A 88 18.99 1.58 6.14
N PHE A 89 17.98 1.23 5.34
CA PHE A 89 18.05 0.18 4.32
C PHE A 89 18.45 0.72 2.93
N GLY A 90 18.97 1.95 2.82
CA GLY A 90 19.39 2.53 1.54
C GLY A 90 18.26 2.67 0.52
N ILE A 91 17.00 2.65 0.97
CA ILE A 91 15.82 2.85 0.11
C ILE A 91 15.60 4.36 0.01
N GLU A 92 15.67 4.87 -1.20
CA GLU A 92 15.53 6.30 -1.47
C GLU A 92 14.39 6.54 -2.46
N HIS A 93 13.56 7.52 -2.15
CA HIS A 93 12.51 8.02 -3.02
C HIS A 93 12.91 9.40 -3.54
N ASP A 94 12.55 9.73 -4.78
CA ASP A 94 12.72 11.08 -5.31
C ASP A 94 11.87 12.09 -4.52
N HIS A 95 10.72 11.65 -3.97
CA HIS A 95 10.02 12.31 -2.87
C HIS A 95 9.18 11.32 -2.04
N TYR A 96 9.10 11.55 -0.73
CA TYR A 96 8.25 10.82 0.20
C TYR A 96 7.31 11.79 0.89
N HIS A 97 6.00 11.57 0.77
CA HIS A 97 4.97 12.52 1.22
C HIS A 97 4.02 11.92 2.28
N SER A 98 2.84 12.51 2.43
CA SER A 98 1.74 11.96 3.24
C SER A 98 0.42 12.15 2.50
N THR A 99 -0.53 11.21 2.68
CA THR A 99 -1.91 11.39 2.22
C THR A 99 -2.64 12.50 3.00
N HIS A 100 -2.20 12.83 4.21
CA HIS A 100 -2.66 14.00 4.97
C HIS A 100 -1.86 15.24 4.57
N SER A 101 -2.12 15.75 3.35
CA SER A 101 -1.46 16.92 2.79
C SER A 101 -2.42 17.80 1.99
N VAL A 102 -2.08 19.08 1.86
CA VAL A 102 -2.88 20.05 1.09
C VAL A 102 -3.02 19.61 -0.36
N GLU A 103 -1.95 19.10 -0.97
CA GLU A 103 -2.00 18.63 -2.36
C GLU A 103 -2.98 17.47 -2.51
N ASN A 104 -3.01 16.53 -1.55
CA ASN A 104 -3.92 15.40 -1.63
C ASN A 104 -5.37 15.83 -1.39
N GLU A 105 -5.63 16.75 -0.46
CA GLU A 105 -6.97 17.29 -0.22
C GLU A 105 -7.54 17.95 -1.49
N GLU A 106 -6.74 18.78 -2.15
CA GLU A 106 -7.12 19.42 -3.42
C GLU A 106 -7.45 18.38 -4.50
N LEU A 107 -6.59 17.37 -4.67
CA LEU A 107 -6.73 16.33 -5.69
C LEU A 107 -7.90 15.39 -5.42
N VAL A 108 -8.15 15.04 -4.15
CA VAL A 108 -9.30 14.23 -3.74
C VAL A 108 -10.61 14.94 -4.06
N ASN A 109 -10.69 16.23 -3.73
CA ASN A 109 -11.85 17.04 -4.06
C ASN A 109 -12.04 17.19 -5.59
N GLU A 110 -10.95 17.37 -6.34
CA GLU A 110 -10.99 17.42 -7.80
C GLU A 110 -11.53 16.12 -8.40
N ILE A 111 -10.93 14.98 -8.05
CA ILE A 111 -11.32 13.67 -8.58
C ILE A 111 -12.75 13.35 -8.17
N TYR A 112 -13.14 13.58 -6.91
CA TYR A 112 -14.53 13.36 -6.48
C TYR A 112 -15.53 14.16 -7.31
N ASN A 113 -15.26 15.44 -7.56
CA ASN A 113 -16.13 16.27 -8.39
C ASN A 113 -16.24 15.75 -9.84
N ASP A 114 -15.16 15.17 -10.37
CA ASP A 114 -15.20 14.53 -11.69
C ASP A 114 -16.03 13.23 -11.68
N LEU A 115 -15.96 12.43 -10.61
CA LEU A 115 -16.83 11.26 -10.43
C LEU A 115 -18.32 11.65 -10.35
N VAL A 116 -18.63 12.75 -9.63
CA VAL A 116 -19.99 13.30 -9.55
C VAL A 116 -20.49 13.76 -10.93
N LYS A 117 -19.68 14.51 -11.69
CA LYS A 117 -20.02 14.94 -13.06
C LYS A 117 -20.24 13.76 -14.01
N ALA A 118 -19.53 12.65 -13.78
CA ALA A 118 -19.65 11.42 -14.56
C ALA A 118 -20.82 10.51 -14.13
N ASP A 119 -21.65 10.94 -13.17
CA ASP A 119 -22.76 10.14 -12.62
C ASP A 119 -22.30 8.76 -12.07
N LEU A 120 -21.09 8.74 -11.48
CA LEU A 120 -20.50 7.56 -10.86
C LEU A 120 -20.61 7.55 -9.34
N VAL A 121 -21.27 8.56 -8.75
CA VAL A 121 -21.45 8.68 -7.30
C VAL A 121 -22.93 8.80 -6.98
N TYR A 122 -23.40 8.06 -5.97
CA TYR A 122 -24.78 8.15 -5.49
C TYR A 122 -24.86 7.97 -3.98
N GLU A 123 -25.94 8.47 -3.37
CA GLU A 123 -26.23 8.29 -1.95
C GLU A 123 -27.19 7.13 -1.71
N LYS A 124 -26.97 6.40 -0.61
CA LYS A 124 -27.85 5.32 -0.15
C LYS A 124 -27.91 5.31 1.38
N GLU A 125 -29.12 5.28 1.92
CA GLU A 125 -29.33 5.02 3.36
C GLU A 125 -28.99 3.56 3.66
N ILE A 126 -28.11 3.34 4.63
CA ILE A 126 -27.75 2.01 5.13
C ILE A 126 -27.96 1.93 6.64
N LEU A 127 -28.06 0.70 7.15
CA LEU A 127 -28.07 0.42 8.58
C LEU A 127 -26.66 0.01 9.01
N GLN A 128 -26.11 0.67 10.03
CA GLN A 128 -24.81 0.34 10.63
C GLN A 128 -24.90 0.26 12.14
N LEU A 129 -23.96 -0.45 12.75
CA LEU A 129 -23.78 -0.49 14.19
C LEU A 129 -23.09 0.79 14.68
N PHE A 130 -23.57 1.34 15.78
CA PHE A 130 -23.13 2.58 16.39
C PHE A 130 -22.77 2.35 17.85
N ASP A 131 -21.58 2.78 18.24
CA ASP A 131 -21.14 2.79 19.63
C ASP A 131 -21.65 4.07 20.31
N ASP A 132 -22.61 3.93 21.23
CA ASP A 132 -23.20 5.08 21.94
C ASP A 132 -22.25 5.72 22.96
N GLN A 133 -21.21 5.01 23.42
CA GLN A 133 -20.20 5.56 24.34
C GLN A 133 -19.14 6.36 23.58
N GLU A 134 -18.59 5.79 22.51
CA GLU A 134 -17.60 6.45 21.65
C GLU A 134 -18.24 7.44 20.66
N LYS A 135 -19.57 7.42 20.55
CA LYS A 135 -20.38 8.27 19.67
C LYS A 135 -19.94 8.18 18.20
N MET A 136 -19.69 6.95 17.73
CA MET A 136 -19.22 6.71 16.36
C MET A 136 -19.85 5.46 15.75
N PHE A 137 -19.99 5.46 14.42
CA PHE A 137 -20.30 4.26 13.68
C PHE A 137 -19.10 3.31 13.67
N LEU A 138 -19.38 2.01 13.78
CA LEU A 138 -18.36 0.98 13.84
C LEU A 138 -18.13 0.35 12.46
N ALA A 139 -16.87 0.28 12.05
CA ALA A 139 -16.46 -0.57 10.94
C ALA A 139 -16.44 -2.04 11.40
N ASP A 140 -16.56 -2.98 10.46
CA ASP A 140 -16.70 -4.43 10.72
C ASP A 140 -15.62 -4.98 11.66
N ARG A 141 -14.37 -4.52 11.52
CA ARG A 141 -13.24 -4.92 12.38
C ARG A 141 -13.34 -4.45 13.85
N TYR A 142 -14.21 -3.49 14.15
CA TYR A 142 -14.46 -2.99 15.50
C TYR A 142 -15.76 -3.53 16.08
N ILE A 143 -16.37 -4.47 15.39
CA ILE A 143 -17.56 -5.19 15.84
C ILE A 143 -17.09 -6.61 16.13
N LYS A 144 -17.34 -7.07 17.35
CA LYS A 144 -17.14 -8.47 17.75
C LYS A 144 -18.47 -9.08 18.17
N GLY A 145 -18.59 -10.38 18.08
CA GLY A 145 -19.79 -11.07 18.57
C GLY A 145 -19.79 -12.54 18.21
N THR A 146 -20.98 -13.13 18.21
CA THR A 146 -21.20 -14.53 17.91
C THR A 146 -21.59 -14.72 16.44
N CYS A 147 -20.92 -15.63 15.73
CA CYS A 147 -21.22 -15.97 14.35
C CYS A 147 -22.70 -16.37 14.20
N PRO A 148 -23.44 -15.73 13.27
CA PRO A 148 -24.86 -16.03 13.06
C PRO A 148 -25.10 -17.45 12.59
N SER A 149 -24.13 -18.05 11.87
CA SER A 149 -24.24 -19.38 11.26
C SER A 149 -23.84 -20.51 12.21
N CYS A 150 -22.61 -20.51 12.75
CA CYS A 150 -22.08 -21.64 13.52
C CYS A 150 -22.07 -21.43 15.04
N GLY A 151 -22.36 -20.21 15.53
CA GLY A 151 -22.37 -19.91 16.97
C GLY A 151 -20.99 -19.72 17.60
N ALA A 152 -19.90 -19.68 16.83
CA ALA A 152 -18.57 -19.34 17.34
C ALA A 152 -18.57 -17.92 17.95
N GLU A 153 -18.00 -17.76 19.14
CA GLU A 153 -17.84 -16.48 19.84
C GLU A 153 -16.59 -15.72 19.34
N ASP A 154 -16.45 -14.45 19.72
CA ASP A 154 -15.29 -13.58 19.38
C ASP A 154 -14.99 -13.43 17.89
N GLN A 155 -16.02 -13.44 17.05
CA GLN A 155 -15.90 -13.24 15.59
C GLN A 155 -16.07 -11.77 15.22
N TYR A 156 -15.40 -11.34 14.14
CA TYR A 156 -15.53 -9.97 13.63
C TYR A 156 -16.77 -9.80 12.74
N GLY A 157 -17.13 -8.54 12.46
CA GLY A 157 -18.35 -8.16 11.74
C GLY A 157 -18.42 -8.58 10.27
N ASP A 158 -17.30 -8.95 9.64
CA ASP A 158 -17.20 -9.25 8.20
C ASP A 158 -17.14 -10.76 7.89
N GLY A 159 -16.93 -11.60 8.90
CA GLY A 159 -16.92 -13.04 8.71
C GLY A 159 -16.46 -13.84 9.92
N CYS A 160 -16.57 -15.16 9.81
CA CYS A 160 -16.21 -16.09 10.86
C CYS A 160 -14.95 -16.89 10.52
N GLU A 161 -13.92 -16.80 11.36
CA GLU A 161 -12.66 -17.53 11.20
C GLU A 161 -12.82 -19.04 11.45
N VAL A 162 -13.89 -19.46 12.14
CA VAL A 162 -14.14 -20.88 12.47
C VAL A 162 -14.82 -21.62 11.32
N CYS A 163 -15.87 -21.04 10.71
CA CYS A 163 -16.63 -21.71 9.64
C CYS A 163 -16.42 -21.10 8.25
N GLY A 164 -15.67 -19.99 8.14
CA GLY A 164 -15.27 -19.38 6.87
C GLY A 164 -16.37 -18.62 6.13
N ILE A 165 -17.56 -18.45 6.72
CA ILE A 165 -18.66 -17.69 6.10
C ILE A 165 -18.44 -16.18 6.27
N THR A 166 -18.89 -15.41 5.28
CA THR A 166 -19.01 -13.95 5.35
C THR A 166 -20.46 -13.54 5.63
N TYR A 167 -20.65 -12.41 6.30
CA TYR A 167 -21.98 -11.87 6.62
C TYR A 167 -21.90 -10.36 6.82
N ASP A 168 -23.05 -9.69 6.81
CA ASP A 168 -23.12 -8.28 7.16
C ASP A 168 -22.95 -8.10 8.68
N ALA A 169 -22.24 -7.05 9.09
CA ALA A 169 -21.97 -6.81 10.51
C ALA A 169 -23.22 -6.58 11.35
N ILE A 170 -24.35 -6.20 10.74
CA ILE A 170 -25.64 -6.08 11.41
C ILE A 170 -26.29 -7.43 11.78
N ASP A 171 -25.81 -8.52 11.19
CA ASP A 171 -26.32 -9.89 11.40
C ASP A 171 -25.57 -10.62 12.51
N ILE A 172 -24.44 -10.07 12.99
CA ILE A 172 -23.70 -10.66 14.10
C ILE A 172 -24.57 -10.69 15.37
N LYS A 173 -24.54 -11.82 16.07
CA LYS A 173 -25.33 -12.00 17.30
C LYS A 173 -24.54 -11.46 18.50
N ASN A 174 -25.23 -10.85 19.45
CA ASN A 174 -24.63 -10.24 20.66
C ASN A 174 -23.44 -9.33 20.31
N PRO A 175 -23.64 -8.32 19.44
CA PRO A 175 -22.55 -7.46 19.02
C PRO A 175 -21.95 -6.72 20.23
N ILE A 176 -20.64 -6.56 20.22
CA ILE A 176 -19.87 -5.81 21.20
C ILE A 176 -18.92 -4.89 20.42
N SER A 177 -18.86 -3.63 20.81
CA SER A 177 -17.85 -2.70 20.31
C SER A 177 -16.47 -3.12 20.81
N ALA A 178 -15.54 -3.37 19.91
CA ALA A 178 -14.15 -3.63 20.26
C ALA A 178 -13.43 -2.38 20.84
N LEU A 179 -14.05 -1.20 20.73
CA LEU A 179 -13.49 0.07 21.21
C LEU A 179 -13.87 0.33 22.67
N SER A 180 -15.16 0.23 23.01
CA SER A 180 -15.68 0.52 24.36
C SER A 180 -16.06 -0.71 25.17
N GLY A 181 -16.21 -1.87 24.54
CA GLY A 181 -16.80 -3.06 25.16
C GLY A 181 -18.31 -2.98 25.37
N SER A 182 -18.99 -1.95 24.86
CA SER A 182 -20.45 -1.78 24.98
C SER A 182 -21.22 -2.50 23.85
N GLU A 183 -22.51 -2.76 24.08
CA GLU A 183 -23.42 -3.25 23.04
C GLU A 183 -23.76 -2.11 22.07
N PRO A 184 -23.43 -2.21 20.76
CA PRO A 184 -23.72 -1.17 19.82
C PRO A 184 -25.18 -1.19 19.35
N SER A 185 -25.75 -0.02 19.11
CA SER A 185 -27.11 0.13 18.59
C SER A 185 -27.13 0.17 17.05
N LYS A 186 -28.23 -0.25 16.43
CA LYS A 186 -28.43 -0.14 14.98
C LYS A 186 -28.93 1.27 14.64
N LYS A 187 -28.19 2.02 13.82
CA LYS A 187 -28.58 3.36 13.35
C LYS A 187 -28.52 3.47 11.84
N LYS A 188 -29.44 4.25 11.28
CA LYS A 188 -29.46 4.59 9.85
C LYS A 188 -28.47 5.72 9.58
N THR A 189 -27.79 5.64 8.46
CA THR A 189 -26.89 6.70 7.96
C THR A 189 -26.87 6.69 6.44
N ASN A 190 -26.88 7.87 5.82
CA ASN A 190 -26.66 7.99 4.38
C ASN A 190 -25.18 7.82 4.09
N GLN A 191 -24.81 6.89 3.23
CA GLN A 191 -23.45 6.75 2.74
C GLN A 191 -23.39 7.06 1.25
N ILE A 192 -22.23 7.52 0.81
CA ILE A 192 -21.92 7.87 -0.56
C ILE A 192 -21.18 6.68 -1.17
N PHE A 193 -21.68 6.20 -2.29
CA PHE A 193 -21.17 5.04 -3.01
C PHE A 193 -20.59 5.44 -4.35
N PHE A 194 -19.46 4.85 -4.71
CA PHE A 194 -18.91 4.85 -6.05
C PHE A 194 -19.49 3.67 -6.83
N ASN A 195 -20.15 3.97 -7.95
CA ASN A 195 -20.76 2.99 -8.84
C ASN A 195 -19.69 2.33 -9.71
N LEU A 196 -18.93 1.41 -9.10
CA LEU A 196 -17.88 0.66 -9.78
C LEU A 196 -18.46 -0.25 -10.88
N ASN A 197 -19.70 -0.70 -10.71
CA ASN A 197 -20.38 -1.55 -11.69
C ASN A 197 -20.54 -0.86 -13.06
N LYS A 198 -20.81 0.45 -13.09
CA LYS A 198 -20.85 1.25 -14.34
C LYS A 198 -19.50 1.30 -15.08
N CYS A 199 -18.40 0.98 -14.42
CA CYS A 199 -17.06 1.01 -15.02
C CYS A 199 -16.62 -0.34 -15.61
N LYS A 200 -17.46 -1.38 -15.58
CA LYS A 200 -17.09 -2.74 -16.00
C LYS A 200 -16.49 -2.83 -17.40
N ASP A 201 -17.16 -2.25 -18.38
CA ASP A 201 -16.74 -2.34 -19.79
C ASP A 201 -15.37 -1.67 -20.00
N PHE A 202 -15.17 -0.49 -19.38
CA PHE A 202 -13.89 0.19 -19.38
C PHE A 202 -12.79 -0.66 -18.71
N LEU A 203 -13.07 -1.20 -17.53
CA LEU A 203 -12.10 -2.00 -16.78
C LEU A 203 -11.70 -3.27 -17.53
N SER A 204 -12.64 -3.91 -18.22
CA SER A 204 -12.32 -5.09 -19.05
C SER A 204 -11.31 -4.73 -20.13
N GLY A 205 -11.51 -3.63 -20.85
CA GLY A 205 -10.56 -3.16 -21.87
C GLY A 205 -9.22 -2.71 -21.27
N TYR A 206 -9.24 -1.99 -20.15
CA TYR A 206 -8.02 -1.57 -19.46
C TYR A 206 -7.16 -2.75 -19.01
N LEU A 207 -7.77 -3.81 -18.48
CA LEU A 207 -7.04 -5.02 -18.06
C LEU A 207 -6.42 -5.77 -19.25
N ASP A 208 -6.86 -5.52 -20.49
CA ASP A 208 -6.22 -6.06 -21.68
C ASP A 208 -4.89 -5.41 -22.01
N ASP A 209 -4.79 -4.09 -21.81
CA ASP A 209 -3.59 -3.30 -22.06
C ASP A 209 -2.63 -3.24 -20.86
N LEU A 210 -3.13 -3.49 -19.64
CA LEU A 210 -2.35 -3.43 -18.41
C LEU A 210 -1.26 -4.52 -18.38
N ILE A 211 -0.01 -4.10 -18.20
CA ILE A 211 1.11 -5.02 -17.97
C ILE A 211 1.08 -5.47 -16.49
N ILE A 212 0.67 -6.71 -16.26
CA ILE A 212 0.58 -7.31 -14.93
C ILE A 212 0.83 -8.83 -15.03
N GLN A 213 1.16 -9.48 -13.93
CA GLN A 213 1.27 -10.94 -13.91
C GLN A 213 -0.05 -11.62 -14.29
N GLU A 214 0.01 -12.65 -15.13
CA GLU A 214 -1.15 -13.36 -15.67
C GLU A 214 -2.10 -13.89 -14.58
N SER A 215 -1.55 -14.41 -13.48
CA SER A 215 -2.36 -14.87 -12.34
C SER A 215 -3.20 -13.76 -11.70
N VAL A 216 -2.69 -12.53 -11.65
CA VAL A 216 -3.44 -11.37 -11.14
C VAL A 216 -4.47 -10.93 -12.14
N LYS A 217 -4.12 -10.82 -13.42
CA LYS A 217 -5.07 -10.46 -14.48
C LYS A 217 -6.28 -11.39 -14.45
N ASN A 218 -6.04 -12.70 -14.37
CA ASN A 218 -7.10 -13.70 -14.27
C ASN A 218 -7.97 -13.50 -13.03
N LYS A 219 -7.37 -13.19 -11.87
CA LYS A 219 -8.11 -12.91 -10.64
C LYS A 219 -8.95 -11.63 -10.73
N LEU A 220 -8.42 -10.57 -11.33
CA LEU A 220 -9.14 -9.31 -11.56
C LEU A 220 -10.31 -9.51 -12.51
N LEU A 221 -10.12 -10.27 -13.59
CA LEU A 221 -11.20 -10.63 -14.53
C LEU A 221 -12.27 -11.51 -13.88
N GLU A 222 -11.88 -12.44 -13.00
CA GLU A 222 -12.83 -13.24 -12.21
C GLU A 222 -13.72 -12.34 -11.33
N TRP A 223 -13.12 -11.40 -10.60
CA TRP A 223 -13.89 -10.44 -9.80
C TRP A 223 -14.76 -9.52 -10.65
N LEU A 224 -14.25 -9.07 -11.79
CA LEU A 224 -14.98 -8.19 -12.71
C LEU A 224 -16.19 -8.88 -13.32
N GLY A 225 -16.07 -10.17 -13.67
CA GLY A 225 -17.14 -11.00 -14.21
C GLY A 225 -18.18 -11.46 -13.19
N GLY A 226 -17.89 -11.33 -11.88
CA GLY A 226 -18.80 -11.62 -10.79
C GLY A 226 -19.79 -10.48 -10.48
N ASP A 227 -20.42 -10.59 -9.31
CA ASP A 227 -21.30 -9.55 -8.77
C ASP A 227 -20.47 -8.41 -8.14
N LEU A 228 -19.88 -7.58 -9.02
CA LEU A 228 -19.07 -6.44 -8.64
C LEU A 228 -19.91 -5.43 -7.83
N GLN A 229 -19.57 -5.29 -6.55
CA GLN A 229 -20.26 -4.38 -5.65
C GLN A 229 -19.79 -2.94 -5.82
N ASP A 230 -20.71 -2.01 -5.62
CA ASP A 230 -20.42 -0.59 -5.51
C ASP A 230 -19.71 -0.29 -4.19
N TRP A 231 -18.81 0.68 -4.21
CA TRP A 231 -17.90 0.95 -3.11
C TRP A 231 -18.42 2.05 -2.20
N ASN A 232 -18.58 1.78 -0.91
CA ASN A 232 -18.87 2.83 0.06
C ASN A 232 -17.62 3.70 0.28
N ILE A 233 -17.63 4.91 -0.29
CA ILE A 233 -16.53 5.86 -0.30
C ILE A 233 -16.60 6.90 0.82
N SER A 234 -17.61 6.86 1.70
CA SER A 234 -17.74 7.80 2.81
C SER A 234 -17.67 7.13 4.19
N ARG A 235 -17.23 7.90 5.19
CA ARG A 235 -17.23 7.54 6.61
C ARG A 235 -17.85 8.67 7.42
N ASP A 236 -18.63 8.31 8.43
CA ASP A 236 -19.23 9.27 9.35
C ASP A 236 -18.19 9.86 10.31
N LYS A 237 -18.43 11.10 10.76
CA LYS A 237 -17.73 11.65 11.92
C LYS A 237 -17.97 10.78 13.18
N PRO A 238 -17.01 10.73 14.13
CA PRO A 238 -15.66 11.28 14.04
C PRO A 238 -14.77 10.45 13.08
N TYR A 239 -13.99 11.14 12.25
CA TYR A 239 -13.02 10.52 11.34
C TYR A 239 -11.81 11.44 11.13
N PHE A 240 -10.61 10.87 11.08
CA PHE A 240 -9.40 11.57 10.67
C PHE A 240 -9.18 11.35 9.18
N GLY A 241 -9.47 12.38 8.39
CA GLY A 241 -9.53 12.33 6.93
C GLY A 241 -10.00 13.65 6.34
N PHE A 242 -10.17 13.68 5.02
CA PHE A 242 -10.75 14.83 4.32
C PHE A 242 -12.27 14.78 4.31
N LYS A 243 -12.91 15.94 4.47
CA LYS A 243 -14.37 16.06 4.38
C LYS A 243 -14.82 15.93 2.93
N ILE A 244 -15.99 15.35 2.73
CA ILE A 244 -16.61 15.28 1.40
C ILE A 244 -17.32 16.61 1.12
N PRO A 245 -17.05 17.29 -0.01
CA PRO A 245 -17.71 18.54 -0.36
C PRO A 245 -19.23 18.42 -0.29
N GLN A 246 -19.90 19.43 0.28
CA GLN A 246 -21.36 19.48 0.46
C GLN A 246 -21.92 18.47 1.50
N HIS A 247 -21.08 17.72 2.19
CA HIS A 247 -21.47 16.77 3.24
C HIS A 247 -20.64 16.99 4.53
N ASP A 248 -21.07 17.95 5.36
CA ASP A 248 -20.30 18.42 6.53
C ASP A 248 -19.92 17.32 7.55
N ASP A 249 -20.72 16.26 7.61
CA ASP A 249 -20.59 15.15 8.56
C ASP A 249 -19.97 13.89 7.95
N LYS A 250 -19.50 13.97 6.69
CA LYS A 250 -18.92 12.86 5.94
C LYS A 250 -17.48 13.12 5.55
N TYR A 251 -16.69 12.07 5.64
CA TYR A 251 -15.29 12.04 5.29
C TYR A 251 -15.05 11.00 4.20
N PHE A 252 -14.06 11.22 3.36
CA PHE A 252 -13.62 10.21 2.41
C PHE A 252 -13.09 8.99 3.17
N TYR A 253 -13.49 7.81 2.70
CA TYR A 253 -12.86 6.59 3.14
C TYR A 253 -11.41 6.56 2.66
N VAL A 254 -10.49 6.16 3.52
CA VAL A 254 -9.04 6.14 3.25
C VAL A 254 -8.65 5.52 1.89
N TRP A 255 -9.34 4.48 1.43
CA TRP A 255 -9.04 3.86 0.13
C TRP A 255 -9.37 4.72 -1.09
N VAL A 256 -10.07 5.84 -0.90
CA VAL A 256 -10.29 6.87 -1.92
C VAL A 256 -9.07 7.78 -2.00
N ASP A 257 -8.61 8.32 -0.87
CA ASP A 257 -7.54 9.32 -0.85
C ASP A 257 -6.12 8.72 -0.87
N ALA A 258 -5.95 7.47 -0.44
CA ALA A 258 -4.67 6.77 -0.45
C ALA A 258 -4.02 6.70 -1.84
N PRO A 259 -4.66 6.15 -2.89
CA PRO A 259 -4.03 6.09 -4.22
C PRO A 259 -3.85 7.48 -4.85
N ILE A 260 -4.64 8.48 -4.46
CA ILE A 260 -4.45 9.87 -4.90
C ILE A 260 -3.16 10.46 -4.30
N GLY A 261 -2.71 9.92 -3.15
CA GLY A 261 -1.44 10.24 -2.52
C GLY A 261 -0.21 10.06 -3.44
N TYR A 262 -0.28 9.16 -4.43
CA TYR A 262 0.76 9.02 -5.46
C TYR A 262 0.91 10.28 -6.32
N ILE A 263 -0.23 10.84 -6.72
CA ILE A 263 -0.30 12.08 -7.50
C ILE A 263 0.11 13.25 -6.61
N ALA A 264 -0.35 13.29 -5.35
CA ALA A 264 0.00 14.34 -4.40
C ALA A 264 1.50 14.42 -4.12
N ALA A 265 2.16 13.27 -3.90
CA ALA A 265 3.61 13.22 -3.73
C ALA A 265 4.36 13.74 -4.97
N SER A 266 3.89 13.36 -6.16
CA SER A 266 4.44 13.84 -7.43
C SER A 266 4.22 15.35 -7.62
N LYS A 267 3.02 15.84 -7.27
CA LYS A 267 2.65 17.25 -7.34
C LYS A 267 3.53 18.11 -6.44
N TYR A 268 3.71 17.72 -5.18
CA TYR A 268 4.59 18.44 -4.27
C TYR A 268 6.03 18.52 -4.81
N PHE A 269 6.56 17.39 -5.31
CA PHE A 269 7.89 17.36 -5.93
C PHE A 269 7.98 18.31 -7.14
N CYS A 270 6.99 18.27 -8.03
CA CYS A 270 6.96 19.09 -9.23
C CYS A 270 6.82 20.58 -8.92
N ASP A 271 6.00 20.95 -7.94
CA ASP A 271 5.81 22.33 -7.48
C ASP A 271 7.14 22.91 -6.95
N LYS A 272 7.93 22.13 -6.19
CA LYS A 272 9.28 22.52 -5.76
C LYS A 272 10.26 22.71 -6.92
N LYS A 273 10.07 21.96 -8.01
CA LYS A 273 10.89 22.02 -9.22
C LYS A 273 10.36 23.02 -10.26
N LYS A 274 9.19 23.65 -10.01
CA LYS A 274 8.46 24.51 -10.96
C LYS A 274 8.16 23.80 -12.29
N ILE A 275 7.78 22.53 -12.20
CA ILE A 275 7.34 21.70 -13.32
C ILE A 275 5.84 21.45 -13.16
N ASP A 276 5.09 21.43 -14.24
CA ASP A 276 3.69 21.00 -14.19
C ASP A 276 3.63 19.48 -13.97
N TYR A 277 2.99 19.05 -12.87
CA TYR A 277 2.84 17.64 -12.52
C TYR A 277 1.99 16.85 -13.53
N LEU A 278 1.18 17.53 -14.35
CA LEU A 278 0.46 16.92 -15.46
C LEU A 278 1.39 16.42 -16.57
N ASN A 279 2.64 16.89 -16.64
CA ASN A 279 3.65 16.28 -17.52
C ASN A 279 3.96 14.83 -17.13
N LEU A 280 3.68 14.45 -15.87
CA LEU A 280 3.89 13.11 -15.35
C LEU A 280 2.57 12.32 -15.33
N TRP A 281 1.49 12.95 -14.87
CA TRP A 281 0.21 12.28 -14.58
C TRP A 281 -0.94 12.63 -15.52
N GLY A 282 -0.82 13.61 -16.42
CA GLY A 282 -1.88 13.95 -17.36
C GLY A 282 -2.08 12.87 -18.43
N LYS A 283 -3.29 12.78 -19.04
CA LYS A 283 -3.61 11.77 -20.06
C LYS A 283 -2.57 11.66 -21.20
N ASP A 284 -2.03 12.80 -21.64
CA ASP A 284 -1.04 12.90 -22.71
C ASP A 284 0.42 12.73 -22.24
N SER A 285 0.64 12.46 -20.95
CA SER A 285 1.97 12.20 -20.40
C SER A 285 2.64 11.03 -21.11
N ASN A 286 3.94 11.18 -21.36
CA ASN A 286 4.78 10.13 -21.93
C ASN A 286 5.44 9.24 -20.87
N TYR A 287 5.12 9.41 -19.59
CA TYR A 287 5.58 8.52 -18.52
C TYR A 287 4.81 7.19 -18.54
N GLU A 288 5.53 6.08 -18.42
CA GLU A 288 4.97 4.79 -18.04
C GLU A 288 4.80 4.78 -16.50
N ILE A 289 3.59 4.51 -16.01
CA ILE A 289 3.29 4.51 -14.57
C ILE A 289 3.35 3.07 -14.06
N HIS A 290 4.20 2.81 -13.07
CA HIS A 290 4.41 1.49 -12.48
C HIS A 290 4.11 1.51 -10.98
N HIS A 291 3.20 0.65 -10.54
CA HIS A 291 2.89 0.45 -9.12
C HIS A 291 3.49 -0.87 -8.64
N PHE A 292 4.34 -0.84 -7.62
CA PHE A 292 4.76 -2.02 -6.86
C PHE A 292 3.87 -2.19 -5.63
N ILE A 293 3.21 -3.34 -5.51
CA ILE A 293 2.18 -3.56 -4.49
C ILE A 293 2.16 -5.01 -3.97
N GLY A 294 1.68 -5.20 -2.74
CA GLY A 294 1.30 -6.50 -2.21
C GLY A 294 0.09 -7.12 -2.92
N LYS A 295 0.02 -8.46 -2.94
CA LYS A 295 -1.10 -9.22 -3.53
C LYS A 295 -2.46 -8.99 -2.87
N ASP A 296 -2.50 -8.39 -1.70
CA ASP A 296 -3.72 -8.07 -0.94
C ASP A 296 -4.43 -6.81 -1.44
N ILE A 297 -3.74 -5.94 -2.17
CA ILE A 297 -4.28 -4.64 -2.63
C ILE A 297 -4.45 -4.57 -4.14
N ILE A 298 -4.37 -5.71 -4.84
CA ILE A 298 -4.53 -5.83 -6.30
C ILE A 298 -5.92 -5.42 -6.76
N TYR A 299 -6.98 -5.69 -5.99
CA TYR A 299 -8.35 -5.30 -6.33
C TYR A 299 -8.44 -3.78 -6.44
N PHE A 300 -7.89 -3.08 -5.45
CA PHE A 300 -7.89 -1.62 -5.41
C PHE A 300 -7.14 -1.02 -6.59
N HIS A 301 -5.92 -1.50 -6.86
CA HIS A 301 -5.07 -0.94 -7.91
C HIS A 301 -5.47 -1.38 -9.32
N GLY A 302 -6.11 -2.54 -9.45
CA GLY A 302 -6.52 -3.11 -10.74
C GLY A 302 -7.94 -2.72 -11.16
N LEU A 303 -8.83 -2.38 -10.22
CA LEU A 303 -10.24 -2.07 -10.50
C LEU A 303 -10.65 -0.68 -10.00
N PHE A 304 -10.58 -0.45 -8.69
CA PHE A 304 -11.13 0.78 -8.08
C PHE A 304 -10.36 2.03 -8.53
N TRP A 305 -9.04 2.01 -8.43
CA TRP A 305 -8.17 3.12 -8.81
C TRP A 305 -8.27 3.52 -10.29
N PRO A 306 -8.10 2.60 -11.27
CA PRO A 306 -8.23 2.95 -12.68
C PRO A 306 -9.65 3.42 -13.03
N ALA A 307 -10.69 2.91 -12.37
CA ALA A 307 -12.06 3.40 -12.55
C ALA A 307 -12.21 4.87 -12.10
N MET A 308 -11.61 5.25 -10.97
CA MET A 308 -11.57 6.66 -10.54
C MET A 308 -10.80 7.53 -11.53
N LEU A 309 -9.63 7.06 -11.98
CA LEU A 309 -8.78 7.79 -12.91
C LEU A 309 -9.46 8.01 -14.27
N ASN A 310 -10.20 7.04 -14.78
CA ASN A 310 -10.87 7.12 -16.09
C ASN A 310 -11.82 8.31 -16.20
N ALA A 311 -12.55 8.60 -15.12
CA ALA A 311 -13.47 9.73 -15.04
C ALA A 311 -12.76 11.09 -14.83
N SER A 312 -11.46 11.07 -14.53
CA SER A 312 -10.65 12.26 -14.26
C SER A 312 -9.76 12.65 -15.45
N ARG A 313 -8.90 13.66 -15.27
CA ARG A 313 -7.89 14.10 -16.27
C ARG A 313 -6.55 13.37 -16.20
N TYR A 314 -6.44 12.35 -15.36
CA TYR A 314 -5.19 11.65 -15.09
C TYR A 314 -4.99 10.41 -15.97
N LYS A 315 -3.73 10.02 -16.16
CA LYS A 315 -3.30 8.84 -16.93
C LYS A 315 -3.50 7.57 -16.10
N LEU A 316 -3.85 6.50 -16.79
CA LEU A 316 -3.96 5.17 -16.19
C LEU A 316 -2.58 4.53 -15.95
N PRO A 317 -2.44 3.67 -14.93
CA PRO A 317 -1.24 2.89 -14.71
C PRO A 317 -0.88 2.04 -15.93
N SER A 318 0.41 1.97 -16.26
CA SER A 318 0.93 1.16 -17.36
C SER A 318 1.31 -0.25 -16.90
N SER A 319 1.71 -0.39 -15.63
CA SER A 319 1.99 -1.70 -15.04
C SER A 319 1.68 -1.78 -13.56
N ILE A 320 1.34 -2.99 -13.12
CA ILE A 320 1.29 -3.37 -11.71
C ILE A 320 2.27 -4.52 -11.51
N HIS A 321 3.18 -4.35 -10.56
CA HIS A 321 4.16 -5.35 -10.15
C HIS A 321 3.78 -5.87 -8.78
N ALA A 322 2.95 -6.91 -8.75
CA ALA A 322 2.49 -7.49 -7.49
C ALA A 322 3.52 -8.48 -6.91
N HIS A 323 3.60 -8.59 -5.57
CA HIS A 323 4.41 -9.60 -4.89
C HIS A 323 3.63 -10.37 -3.82
N GLY A 324 4.17 -11.54 -3.44
CA GLY A 324 3.60 -12.37 -2.38
C GLY A 324 3.90 -11.84 -0.97
N PHE A 325 3.34 -12.51 0.04
CA PHE A 325 3.64 -12.20 1.44
C PHE A 325 5.04 -12.68 1.83
N LEU A 326 5.54 -12.10 2.92
CA LEU A 326 6.73 -12.60 3.60
C LEU A 326 6.32 -13.50 4.78
N SER A 327 6.90 -14.68 4.88
CA SER A 327 6.86 -15.54 6.07
C SER A 327 8.22 -15.59 6.76
N LEU A 328 8.25 -16.08 8.00
CA LEU A 328 9.47 -16.26 8.79
C LEU A 328 9.55 -17.72 9.24
N ASN A 329 10.59 -18.43 8.81
CA ASN A 329 10.81 -19.86 9.09
C ASN A 329 9.57 -20.75 8.83
N GLY A 330 8.86 -20.49 7.74
CA GLY A 330 7.66 -21.22 7.31
C GLY A 330 6.36 -20.77 7.99
N GLU A 331 6.39 -19.79 8.89
CA GLU A 331 5.20 -19.28 9.58
C GLU A 331 4.81 -17.88 9.12
N LYS A 332 3.50 -17.63 8.99
CA LYS A 332 2.97 -16.28 8.74
C LYS A 332 3.38 -15.35 9.89
N MET A 333 3.99 -14.21 9.56
CA MET A 333 4.32 -13.20 10.55
C MET A 333 3.05 -12.69 11.24
N SER A 334 3.09 -12.59 12.57
CA SER A 334 1.96 -12.15 13.37
C SER A 334 2.43 -11.35 14.59
N LYS A 335 1.72 -10.26 14.86
CA LYS A 335 1.92 -9.45 16.07
C LYS A 335 1.58 -10.25 17.33
N SER A 336 0.50 -11.03 17.32
CA SER A 336 0.05 -11.81 18.49
C SER A 336 0.97 -12.98 18.82
N LYS A 337 1.62 -13.57 17.80
CA LYS A 337 2.60 -14.66 17.98
C LYS A 337 4.03 -14.17 18.18
N GLY A 338 4.27 -12.85 18.15
CA GLY A 338 5.59 -12.26 18.32
C GLY A 338 6.57 -12.51 17.16
N THR A 339 6.10 -13.02 16.02
CA THR A 339 6.93 -13.31 14.83
C THR A 339 7.04 -12.10 13.89
N LEU A 340 6.36 -11.00 14.19
CA LEU A 340 6.46 -9.76 13.44
C LEU A 340 7.75 -9.01 13.81
N ILE A 341 8.75 -9.04 12.93
CA ILE A 341 10.02 -8.35 13.12
C ILE A 341 9.93 -6.94 12.53
N SER A 342 10.04 -5.92 13.37
CA SER A 342 10.19 -4.53 12.92
C SER A 342 11.52 -4.35 12.16
N ALA A 343 11.51 -3.51 11.13
CA ALA A 343 12.69 -3.21 10.33
C ALA A 343 13.83 -2.62 11.16
N ASP A 344 13.56 -1.72 12.11
CA ASP A 344 14.61 -1.15 12.96
C ASP A 344 15.27 -2.19 13.86
N LYS A 345 14.49 -3.06 14.52
CA LYS A 345 15.05 -4.19 15.30
C LYS A 345 15.89 -5.14 14.45
N PHE A 346 15.55 -5.30 13.16
CA PHE A 346 16.42 -6.05 12.26
C PHE A 346 17.75 -5.31 12.06
N ALA A 347 17.70 -4.01 11.75
CA ALA A 347 18.87 -3.17 11.53
C ALA A 347 19.77 -3.00 12.77
N GLU A 348 19.22 -3.15 13.97
CA GLU A 348 19.98 -3.18 15.23
C GLU A 348 20.88 -4.42 15.36
N VAL A 349 20.52 -5.53 14.71
CA VAL A 349 21.20 -6.83 14.85
C VAL A 349 22.00 -7.20 13.60
N TYR A 350 21.49 -6.86 12.42
CA TYR A 350 22.07 -7.22 11.13
C TYR A 350 22.23 -6.00 10.23
N GLU A 351 23.28 -6.04 9.40
CA GLU A 351 23.49 -5.04 8.36
C GLU A 351 22.31 -5.04 7.36
N PRO A 352 21.62 -3.90 7.15
CA PRO A 352 20.44 -3.79 6.29
C PRO A 352 20.60 -4.35 4.86
N ASP A 353 21.76 -4.15 4.24
CA ASP A 353 22.07 -4.64 2.90
C ASP A 353 22.04 -6.17 2.77
N LEU A 354 22.23 -6.89 3.88
CA LEU A 354 22.14 -8.35 3.88
C LEU A 354 20.71 -8.84 3.62
N LEU A 355 19.71 -8.14 4.18
CA LEU A 355 18.31 -8.44 3.93
C LEU A 355 17.95 -8.15 2.48
N ARG A 356 18.42 -7.01 1.97
CA ARG A 356 18.21 -6.62 0.57
C ARG A 356 18.77 -7.64 -0.40
N PHE A 357 20.01 -8.08 -0.16
CA PHE A 357 20.63 -9.14 -0.95
C PHE A 357 19.84 -10.45 -0.89
N TYR A 358 19.36 -10.84 0.31
CA TYR A 358 18.59 -12.06 0.46
C TYR A 358 17.29 -11.99 -0.34
N PHE A 359 16.51 -10.91 -0.20
CA PHE A 359 15.29 -10.69 -0.97
C PHE A 359 15.56 -10.67 -2.47
N ALA A 360 16.57 -9.94 -2.93
CA ALA A 360 16.97 -9.91 -4.34
C ALA A 360 17.28 -11.31 -4.89
N SER A 361 17.80 -12.22 -4.05
CA SER A 361 18.11 -13.59 -4.46
C SER A 361 16.91 -14.54 -4.52
N LYS A 362 15.75 -14.11 -4.01
CA LYS A 362 14.50 -14.89 -3.93
C LYS A 362 13.39 -14.31 -4.80
N LEU A 363 13.37 -12.99 -4.96
CA LEU A 363 12.43 -12.25 -5.80
C LEU A 363 12.47 -12.74 -7.24
N ASN A 364 11.31 -12.81 -7.85
CA ASN A 364 11.14 -13.21 -9.24
C ASN A 364 9.86 -12.54 -9.82
N ALA A 365 9.56 -12.81 -11.09
CA ALA A 365 8.43 -12.17 -11.78
C ALA A 365 7.04 -12.72 -11.38
N LYS A 366 6.97 -13.81 -10.62
CA LYS A 366 5.72 -14.42 -10.11
C LYS A 366 5.34 -13.84 -8.76
N ILE A 367 4.12 -14.16 -8.34
CA ILE A 367 3.54 -13.76 -7.04
C ILE A 367 3.60 -14.95 -6.12
N ASP A 368 4.83 -15.29 -5.75
CA ASP A 368 5.10 -16.34 -4.78
C ASP A 368 5.37 -15.70 -3.43
N ASP A 369 4.86 -16.34 -2.37
CA ASP A 369 5.23 -15.95 -1.00
C ASP A 369 6.70 -16.30 -0.78
N ILE A 370 7.41 -15.41 -0.09
CA ILE A 370 8.84 -15.58 0.20
C ILE A 370 8.98 -15.93 1.67
N ASP A 371 9.70 -17.01 1.95
CA ASP A 371 10.06 -17.35 3.31
C ASP A 371 11.45 -16.83 3.67
N LEU A 372 11.54 -16.05 4.74
CA LEU A 372 12.79 -15.73 5.41
C LEU A 372 13.13 -16.86 6.37
N ASP A 373 13.75 -17.92 5.86
CA ASP A 373 14.40 -18.94 6.69
C ASP A 373 15.74 -18.38 7.18
N LEU A 374 15.88 -18.21 8.50
CA LEU A 374 17.07 -17.58 9.10
C LEU A 374 18.35 -18.42 8.91
N LYS A 375 18.24 -19.74 8.80
CA LYS A 375 19.39 -20.62 8.52
C LYS A 375 19.82 -20.48 7.07
N ASP A 376 18.87 -20.44 6.15
CA ASP A 376 19.12 -20.20 4.73
C ASP A 376 19.66 -18.79 4.50
N PHE A 377 19.13 -17.78 5.21
CA PHE A 377 19.64 -16.40 5.20
C PHE A 377 21.14 -16.34 5.48
N VAL A 378 21.56 -16.88 6.63
CA VAL A 378 22.99 -16.93 7.02
C VAL A 378 23.81 -17.73 6.00
N LYS A 379 23.32 -18.89 5.58
CA LYS A 379 24.01 -19.73 4.59
C LYS A 379 24.19 -19.02 3.25
N LYS A 380 23.16 -18.31 2.78
CA LYS A 380 23.13 -17.62 1.48
C LYS A 380 24.13 -16.46 1.47
N ILE A 381 24.14 -15.65 2.53
CA ILE A 381 25.09 -14.55 2.71
C ILE A 381 26.53 -15.08 2.74
N ASN A 382 26.80 -16.05 3.61
CA ASN A 382 28.16 -16.59 3.78
C ASN A 382 28.68 -17.26 2.50
N SER A 383 27.82 -18.00 1.78
CA SER A 383 28.24 -18.70 0.57
C SER A 383 28.34 -17.81 -0.67
N SER A 384 27.52 -16.76 -0.77
CA SER A 384 27.42 -15.94 -1.98
C SER A 384 28.18 -14.62 -1.87
N LEU A 385 28.02 -13.88 -0.77
CA LEU A 385 28.72 -12.62 -0.58
C LEU A 385 30.15 -12.88 -0.11
N VAL A 386 30.30 -13.52 1.05
CA VAL A 386 31.63 -13.75 1.65
C VAL A 386 32.43 -14.75 0.83
N GLY A 387 31.88 -15.94 0.57
CA GLY A 387 32.60 -17.03 -0.07
C GLY A 387 32.88 -16.84 -1.57
N LYS A 388 32.15 -15.95 -2.26
CA LYS A 388 32.33 -15.71 -3.70
C LYS A 388 32.69 -14.26 -3.98
N LEU A 389 31.74 -13.32 -3.87
CA LEU A 389 31.93 -11.94 -4.34
C LEU A 389 33.12 -11.26 -3.65
N PHE A 390 33.14 -11.19 -2.32
CA PHE A 390 34.20 -10.52 -1.57
C PHE A 390 35.50 -11.33 -1.55
N ASN A 391 35.40 -12.66 -1.64
CA ASN A 391 36.56 -13.53 -1.75
C ASN A 391 37.38 -13.28 -3.05
N ILE A 392 36.76 -12.80 -4.14
CA ILE A 392 37.51 -12.36 -5.33
C ILE A 392 38.44 -11.19 -4.98
N ALA A 393 37.89 -10.12 -4.40
CA ALA A 393 38.66 -8.94 -4.02
C ALA A 393 39.74 -9.28 -2.98
N SER A 394 39.37 -10.00 -1.91
CA SER A 394 40.29 -10.39 -0.83
C SER A 394 41.47 -11.23 -1.33
N ARG A 395 41.25 -12.17 -2.27
CA ARG A 395 42.34 -12.98 -2.84
C ARG A 395 43.26 -12.17 -3.73
N LEU A 396 42.72 -11.25 -4.53
CA LEU A 396 43.51 -10.42 -5.44
C LEU A 396 44.33 -9.36 -4.70
N ASP A 397 43.77 -8.77 -3.64
CA ASP A 397 44.43 -7.72 -2.85
C ASP A 397 45.79 -8.16 -2.30
N GLY A 398 45.90 -9.41 -1.82
CA GLY A 398 47.17 -9.97 -1.35
C GLY A 398 48.25 -10.07 -2.42
N PHE A 399 47.89 -10.26 -3.70
CA PHE A 399 48.86 -10.26 -4.81
C PHE A 399 49.19 -8.85 -5.27
N LEU A 400 48.18 -7.97 -5.34
CA LEU A 400 48.34 -6.59 -5.77
C LEU A 400 49.20 -5.80 -4.77
N SER A 401 48.92 -5.92 -3.47
CA SER A 401 49.70 -5.27 -2.41
C SER A 401 51.18 -5.65 -2.43
N LYS A 402 51.50 -6.94 -2.67
CA LYS A 402 52.89 -7.41 -2.83
C LYS A 402 53.60 -6.83 -4.05
N ASN A 403 52.85 -6.44 -5.07
CA ASN A 403 53.37 -5.82 -6.29
C ASN A 403 53.15 -4.30 -6.32
N SER A 404 52.93 -3.65 -5.16
CA SER A 404 52.68 -2.20 -5.06
C SER A 404 51.53 -1.71 -5.95
N TYR A 405 50.50 -2.55 -6.14
CA TYR A 405 49.37 -2.33 -7.04
C TYR A 405 49.76 -2.07 -8.50
N GLN A 406 50.95 -2.52 -8.91
CA GLN A 406 51.39 -2.50 -10.30
C GLN A 406 51.03 -3.82 -10.97
N THR A 407 50.29 -3.75 -12.07
CA THR A 407 50.09 -4.89 -12.98
C THR A 407 51.24 -4.91 -13.99
N SER A 408 51.80 -6.09 -14.28
CA SER A 408 52.73 -6.22 -15.40
C SER A 408 52.06 -5.74 -16.69
N LYS A 409 52.77 -4.94 -17.48
CA LYS A 409 52.27 -4.36 -18.74
C LYS A 409 51.76 -5.41 -19.71
#